data_AF-A0A1B0BJK2-F1
#
_entry.id   AF-A0A1B0BJK2-F1
#
_cell.length_a   1.000
_cell.length_b   1.000
_cell.length_c   1.000
_cell.angle_alpha   90.00
_cell.angle_beta   90.00
_cell.angle_gamma   90.00
#
_symmetry.space_group_name_H-M   'P 1'
#
loop_
_entity.id
_entity.type
_entity.pdbx_description
1 polymer ?
#
loop_
_entity_poly.entity_id
_entity_poly.type
_entity_poly.pdbx_seq_one_letter_code
_entity_poly.pdbx_strand_id
1 'polypeptide(L)'
;MFHVIIHIYKLVVEVYTKHADPRVEHLPLVGSPLPMLTILGLYLAFVLHYGPEWMKNRQPYKLKYVMRLYNAVQVLANFTLLVYGLPNSYGHKNFSFRCQPLDPTNTEPWMIHLLYATYGYYLTKYLDLFDTVSSTGLY
;
A
#
# COMPACT_ATOMS: atom_id res chain seq x y z
N MET A 1 21.16 18.11 -14.43
CA MET A 1 20.04 17.73 -13.54
C MET A 1 18.89 17.06 -14.30
N PHE A 2 18.36 17.66 -15.37
CA PHE A 2 17.22 17.11 -16.14
C PHE A 2 17.49 15.71 -16.76
N HIS A 3 18.68 15.50 -17.33
CA HIS A 3 19.06 14.19 -17.89
C HIS A 3 19.10 13.07 -16.85
N VAL A 4 19.54 13.37 -15.62
CA VAL A 4 19.62 12.38 -14.53
C VAL A 4 18.21 11.94 -14.13
N ILE A 5 17.27 12.88 -14.02
CA ILE A 5 15.86 12.59 -13.69
C ILE A 5 15.23 11.71 -14.77
N ILE A 6 15.45 12.02 -16.05
CA ILE A 6 14.93 11.20 -17.16
C ILE A 6 15.53 9.78 -17.12
N HIS A 7 16.81 9.66 -16.77
CA HIS A 7 17.47 8.36 -16.70
C HIS A 7 16.95 7.52 -15.54
N ILE A 8 16.83 8.11 -14.35
CA ILE A 8 16.24 7.45 -13.17
C ILE A 8 14.79 7.04 -13.48
N TYR A 9 14.01 7.92 -14.11
CA TYR A 9 12.64 7.62 -14.50
C TYR A 9 12.56 6.40 -15.41
N LYS A 10 13.37 6.37 -16.48
CA LYS A 10 13.41 5.23 -17.41
C LYS A 10 13.79 3.94 -16.69
N LEU A 11 14.79 3.99 -15.83
CA LEU A 11 15.26 2.83 -15.07
C LEU A 11 14.17 2.30 -14.12
N VAL A 12 13.47 3.19 -13.40
CA VAL A 12 12.38 2.79 -12.50
C VAL A 12 11.23 2.14 -13.29
N VAL A 13 10.83 2.73 -14.42
CA VAL A 13 9.76 2.17 -15.25
C VAL A 13 10.18 0.83 -15.85
N GLU A 14 11.40 0.72 -16.37
CA GLU A 14 11.92 -0.52 -16.97
C GLU A 14 12.02 -1.67 -15.97
N VAL A 15 12.55 -1.40 -14.76
CA VAL A 15 12.61 -2.41 -13.69
C VAL A 15 11.20 -2.84 -13.29
N TYR A 16 10.26 -1.89 -13.21
CA TYR A 16 8.89 -2.19 -12.85
C TYR A 16 8.19 -3.07 -13.91
N THR A 17 8.25 -2.67 -15.19
CA THR A 17 7.59 -3.40 -16.28
C THR A 17 8.20 -4.78 -16.49
N LYS A 18 9.51 -4.93 -16.30
CA LYS A 18 10.21 -6.23 -16.41
C LYS A 18 9.76 -7.26 -15.38
N HIS A 19 9.35 -6.81 -14.19
CA HIS A 19 8.92 -7.67 -13.08
C HIS A 19 7.43 -7.57 -12.78
N ALA A 20 6.66 -6.89 -13.63
CA ALA A 20 5.22 -6.74 -13.48
C ALA A 20 4.52 -8.10 -13.64
N ASP A 21 3.56 -8.36 -12.77
CA ASP A 21 2.71 -9.54 -12.86
C ASP A 21 1.46 -9.21 -13.72
N PRO A 22 1.29 -9.86 -14.88
CA PRO A 22 0.19 -9.55 -15.81
C PRO A 22 -1.19 -9.80 -15.17
N ARG A 23 -1.28 -10.63 -14.13
CA ARG A 23 -2.55 -10.97 -13.47
C ARG A 23 -3.14 -9.78 -12.70
N VAL A 24 -2.33 -8.78 -12.32
CA VAL A 24 -2.77 -7.60 -11.54
C VAL A 24 -2.61 -6.28 -12.29
N GLU A 25 -2.14 -6.30 -13.53
CA GLU A 25 -1.85 -5.08 -14.30
C GLU A 25 -3.09 -4.17 -14.47
N HIS A 26 -4.27 -4.78 -14.56
CA HIS A 26 -5.55 -4.08 -14.69
C HIS A 26 -6.02 -3.41 -13.37
N LEU A 27 -5.38 -3.70 -12.24
CA LEU A 27 -5.79 -3.17 -10.93
C LEU A 27 -5.28 -1.75 -10.71
N PRO A 28 -6.08 -0.88 -10.07
CA PRO A 28 -5.69 0.49 -9.85
C PRO A 28 -4.46 0.56 -8.93
N LEU A 29 -3.61 1.57 -9.20
CA LEU A 29 -2.34 1.84 -8.50
C LEU A 29 -1.21 0.82 -8.74
N VAL A 30 -1.43 -0.24 -9.55
CA VAL A 30 -0.43 -1.27 -9.86
C VAL A 30 0.07 -1.17 -11.31
N GLY A 31 -0.59 -0.46 -12.21
CA GLY A 31 -0.12 -0.34 -13.60
C GLY A 31 1.19 0.45 -13.77
N SER A 32 1.58 1.27 -12.78
CA SER A 32 2.79 2.10 -12.84
C SER A 32 3.32 2.37 -11.43
N PRO A 33 4.64 2.55 -11.24
CA PRO A 33 5.19 2.98 -9.95
C PRO A 33 4.90 4.46 -9.67
N LEU A 34 4.51 5.25 -10.68
CA LEU A 34 4.32 6.70 -10.54
C LEU A 34 3.22 7.08 -9.54
N PRO A 35 1.98 6.53 -9.61
CA PRO A 35 0.94 6.89 -8.66
C PRO A 35 1.36 6.68 -7.20
N MET A 36 2.01 5.56 -6.91
CA MET A 36 2.53 5.25 -5.58
C MET A 36 3.57 6.30 -5.12
N LEU A 37 4.55 6.62 -5.96
CA LEU A 37 5.59 7.61 -5.65
C LEU A 37 4.99 9.01 -5.48
N THR A 38 4.01 9.39 -6.31
CA THR A 38 3.32 10.68 -6.20
C THR A 38 2.53 10.78 -4.91
N ILE A 39 1.74 9.76 -4.54
CA ILE A 39 0.98 9.75 -3.28
C ILE A 39 1.94 9.87 -2.10
N LEU A 40 3.03 9.10 -2.08
CA LEU A 40 4.00 9.15 -0.99
C LEU A 40 4.70 10.52 -0.91
N GLY A 41 5.10 11.09 -2.05
CA GLY A 41 5.72 12.41 -2.10
C GLY A 41 4.79 13.52 -1.60
N LEU A 42 3.53 13.52 -2.02
CA LEU A 42 2.51 14.46 -1.54
C LEU A 42 2.24 14.29 -0.05
N TYR A 43 2.14 13.05 0.43
CA TYR A 43 1.98 12.73 1.84
C TYR A 43 3.16 13.24 2.67
N LEU A 44 4.41 13.00 2.25
CA LEU A 44 5.59 13.49 2.96
C LEU A 44 5.67 15.01 2.96
N ALA A 45 5.38 15.66 1.84
CA ALA A 45 5.32 17.12 1.76
C ALA A 45 4.26 17.68 2.72
N PHE A 46 3.09 17.03 2.80
CA PHE A 46 2.04 17.41 3.72
C PHE A 46 2.45 17.22 5.18
N VAL A 47 2.93 16.04 5.56
CA VAL A 47 3.27 15.73 6.96
C VAL A 47 4.50 16.50 7.46
N LEU A 48 5.52 16.69 6.63
CA LEU A 48 6.78 17.31 7.08
C LEU A 48 6.76 18.83 7.01
N HIS A 49 5.95 19.42 6.13
CA HIS A 49 5.99 20.86 5.87
C HIS A 49 4.63 21.53 5.99
N TYR A 50 3.68 21.20 5.11
CA TYR A 50 2.42 21.96 5.03
C TYR A 50 1.52 21.78 6.26
N GLY A 51 1.42 20.57 6.79
CA GLY A 51 0.61 20.22 7.97
C GLY A 51 1.10 20.95 9.22
N PRO A 52 2.38 20.80 9.62
CA PRO A 52 2.95 21.53 10.75
C PRO A 52 2.80 23.05 10.60
N GLU A 53 3.10 23.62 9.42
CA GLU A 53 2.98 25.06 9.14
C GLU A 53 1.55 25.55 9.35
N TRP A 54 0.57 24.82 8.83
CA TRP A 54 -0.85 25.13 8.97
C TRP A 54 -1.32 25.09 10.44
N MET A 55 -0.74 24.20 11.24
CA MET A 55 -1.10 23.96 12.63
C MET A 55 -0.38 24.88 13.63
N LYS A 56 0.68 25.60 13.22
CA LYS A 56 1.49 26.45 14.12
C LYS A 56 0.70 27.38 15.04
N ASN A 57 -0.42 27.93 14.54
CA ASN A 57 -1.25 28.89 15.27
C ASN A 57 -2.66 28.35 15.58
N ARG A 58 -2.84 27.02 15.57
CA ARG A 58 -4.14 26.38 15.76
C ARG A 58 -4.06 25.35 16.89
N GLN A 59 -5.13 25.21 17.65
CA GLN A 59 -5.21 24.14 18.64
C GLN A 59 -5.43 22.78 17.95
N PRO A 60 -4.91 21.70 18.55
CA PRO A 60 -5.16 20.32 18.11
C PRO A 60 -6.65 20.00 17.86
N TYR A 61 -6.95 19.34 16.75
CA TYR A 61 -8.32 18.92 16.43
C TYR A 61 -8.74 17.71 17.28
N LYS A 62 -9.90 17.75 17.93
CA LYS A 62 -10.41 16.60 18.70
C LYS A 62 -10.99 15.50 17.79
N LEU A 63 -10.12 14.69 17.19
CA LEU A 63 -10.48 13.62 16.24
C LEU A 63 -10.77 12.25 16.89
N LYS A 64 -11.06 12.22 18.20
CA LYS A 64 -11.17 10.96 18.98
C LYS A 64 -12.11 9.93 18.35
N TYR A 65 -13.28 10.36 17.88
CA TYR A 65 -14.25 9.46 17.26
C TYR A 65 -13.83 8.99 15.86
N VAL A 66 -13.24 9.89 15.08
CA VAL A 66 -12.71 9.58 13.74
C VAL A 66 -11.59 8.55 13.85
N MET A 67 -10.63 8.76 14.75
CA MET A 67 -9.54 7.81 14.99
C MET A 67 -10.05 6.45 15.50
N ARG A 68 -11.07 6.44 16.37
CA ARG A 68 -11.67 5.19 16.84
C ARG A 68 -12.31 4.41 15.69
N LEU A 69 -13.07 5.08 14.83
CA LEU A 69 -13.71 4.45 13.67
C LEU A 69 -12.66 3.95 12.68
N TYR A 70 -11.65 4.77 12.38
CA TYR A 70 -10.54 4.40 11.51
C TYR A 70 -9.83 3.14 12.01
N ASN A 71 -9.44 3.09 13.30
CA ASN A 71 -8.79 1.92 13.88
C ASN A 71 -9.68 0.67 13.83
N ALA A 72 -10.99 0.81 14.07
CA ALA A 72 -11.93 -0.29 13.97
C ALA A 72 -12.02 -0.83 12.52
N VAL A 73 -12.08 0.05 11.52
CA VAL A 73 -12.05 -0.32 10.10
C VAL A 73 -10.74 -1.03 9.75
N GLN A 74 -9.60 -0.55 10.24
CA GLN A 74 -8.30 -1.14 9.96
C GLN A 74 -8.16 -2.54 10.59
N VAL A 75 -8.65 -2.74 11.82
CA VAL A 75 -8.72 -4.07 12.45
C VAL A 75 -9.59 -5.02 11.64
N LEU A 76 -10.77 -4.58 11.21
CA LEU A 76 -11.67 -5.39 10.39
C LEU A 76 -11.06 -5.74 9.03
N ALA A 77 -10.41 -4.78 8.36
CA ALA A 77 -9.74 -5.00 7.09
C ALA A 77 -8.60 -6.02 7.23
N ASN A 78 -7.72 -5.83 8.21
CA ASN A 78 -6.61 -6.74 8.48
C ASN A 78 -7.09 -8.14 8.88
N PHE A 79 -8.15 -8.23 9.70
CA PHE A 79 -8.75 -9.51 10.05
C PHE A 79 -9.35 -10.22 8.83
N THR A 80 -10.05 -9.49 7.96
CA THR A 80 -10.60 -10.02 6.71
C THR A 80 -9.50 -10.55 5.80
N LEU A 81 -8.41 -9.79 5.64
CA LEU A 81 -7.23 -10.19 4.88
C LEU A 81 -6.56 -11.43 5.47
N LEU A 82 -6.52 -11.56 6.80
CA LEU A 82 -5.99 -12.76 7.46
C LEU A 82 -6.89 -13.98 7.17
N VAL A 83 -8.20 -13.85 7.31
CA VAL A 83 -9.17 -14.94 7.05
C VAL A 83 -9.13 -15.39 5.60
N TYR A 84 -8.97 -14.48 4.64
CA TYR A 84 -8.83 -14.82 3.22
C TYR A 84 -7.42 -15.29 2.85
N GLY A 85 -6.39 -14.63 3.35
CA GLY A 85 -5.00 -14.88 2.97
C GLY A 85 -4.44 -16.16 3.58
N LEU A 86 -4.77 -16.46 4.83
CA LEU A 86 -4.17 -17.59 5.56
C LEU A 86 -4.47 -18.94 4.89
N PRO A 87 -5.72 -19.31 4.56
CA PRO A 87 -6.03 -20.59 3.90
C PRO A 87 -5.44 -20.71 2.50
N ASN A 88 -5.19 -19.58 1.83
CA ASN A 88 -4.64 -19.51 0.47
C ASN A 88 -3.11 -19.32 0.44
N SER A 89 -2.46 -19.20 1.61
CA SER A 89 -1.00 -19.13 1.74
C SER A 89 -0.53 -20.23 2.70
N TYR A 90 -0.12 -19.89 3.92
CA TYR A 90 0.43 -20.80 4.91
C TYR A 90 -0.52 -21.94 5.32
N GLY A 91 -1.83 -21.78 5.13
CA GLY A 91 -2.83 -22.83 5.35
C GLY A 91 -3.06 -23.75 4.15
N HIS A 92 -2.49 -23.45 2.98
CA HIS A 92 -2.67 -24.23 1.76
C HIS A 92 -1.62 -25.35 1.66
N LYS A 93 -2.06 -26.57 1.31
CA LYS A 93 -1.20 -27.76 1.20
C LYS A 93 -0.02 -27.62 0.22
N ASN A 94 -0.17 -26.81 -0.82
CA ASN A 94 0.85 -26.61 -1.86
C ASN A 94 1.72 -25.37 -1.60
N PHE A 95 1.55 -24.69 -0.46
CA PHE A 95 2.36 -23.54 -0.10
C PHE A 95 3.63 -23.99 0.63
N SER A 96 4.77 -23.58 0.11
CA SER A 96 6.08 -23.84 0.71
C SER A 96 6.38 -22.83 1.82
N PHE A 97 6.59 -23.32 3.03
CA PHE A 97 7.08 -22.51 4.17
C PHE A 97 8.58 -22.14 4.06
N ARG A 98 9.26 -22.61 3.01
CA ARG A 98 10.67 -22.28 2.74
C ARG A 98 10.73 -21.19 1.67
N CYS A 99 11.17 -21.55 0.47
CA CYS A 99 11.08 -20.70 -0.70
C CYS A 99 9.78 -21.06 -1.43
N GLN A 100 8.82 -20.13 -1.43
CA GLN A 100 7.64 -20.21 -2.29
C GLN A 100 7.97 -19.52 -3.62
N PRO A 101 8.00 -20.25 -4.75
CA PRO A 101 8.33 -19.64 -6.03
C PRO A 101 7.23 -18.68 -6.46
N LEU A 102 7.64 -17.54 -7.02
CA LEU A 102 6.73 -16.63 -7.69
C LEU A 102 6.53 -17.11 -9.13
N ASP A 103 5.38 -17.73 -9.41
CA ASP A 103 4.97 -18.12 -10.74
C ASP A 103 3.85 -17.20 -11.25
N PRO A 104 4.12 -16.29 -12.20
CA PRO A 104 3.13 -15.40 -12.78
C PRO A 104 2.13 -16.12 -13.73
N THR A 105 2.41 -17.37 -14.10
CA THR A 105 1.54 -18.17 -14.98
C THR A 105 0.52 -19.01 -14.21
N ASN A 106 0.75 -19.22 -12.91
CA ASN A 106 -0.16 -19.99 -12.08
C ASN A 106 -1.50 -19.25 -11.90
N THR A 107 -2.58 -19.83 -12.41
CA THR A 107 -3.95 -19.29 -12.33
C THR A 107 -4.87 -20.15 -11.47
N GLU A 108 -4.30 -21.02 -10.64
CA GLU A 108 -5.08 -21.84 -9.72
C GLU A 108 -5.88 -20.94 -8.75
N PRO A 109 -7.12 -21.33 -8.39
CA PRO A 109 -8.00 -20.46 -7.60
C PRO A 109 -7.39 -19.95 -6.30
N TRP A 110 -6.61 -20.78 -5.60
CA TRP A 110 -5.97 -20.41 -4.34
C TRP A 110 -4.87 -19.35 -4.52
N MET A 111 -4.09 -19.44 -5.61
CA MET A 111 -3.09 -18.41 -5.95
C MET A 111 -3.73 -17.10 -6.33
N ILE A 112 -4.82 -17.14 -7.11
CA ILE A 112 -5.56 -15.93 -7.49
C ILE A 112 -6.20 -15.28 -6.26
N HIS A 113 -6.79 -16.05 -5.35
CA HIS A 113 -7.31 -15.51 -4.09
C HIS A 113 -6.20 -14.90 -3.22
N LEU A 114 -5.04 -15.56 -3.12
CA LEU A 114 -3.89 -15.01 -2.40
C LEU A 114 -3.38 -13.71 -3.06
N LEU A 115 -3.38 -13.64 -4.38
CA LEU A 115 -2.99 -12.46 -5.15
C LEU A 115 -3.91 -11.27 -4.85
N TYR A 116 -5.23 -11.48 -4.88
CA TYR A 116 -6.20 -10.44 -4.52
C TYR A 116 -6.15 -10.05 -3.04
N ALA A 117 -5.90 -11.01 -2.13
CA ALA A 117 -5.66 -10.69 -0.72
C ALA A 117 -4.39 -9.84 -0.54
N THR A 118 -3.32 -10.15 -1.28
CA THR A 118 -2.07 -9.38 -1.29
C THR A 118 -2.30 -7.97 -1.85
N TYR A 119 -3.10 -7.85 -2.92
CA TYR A 119 -3.50 -6.55 -3.45
C TYR A 119 -4.36 -5.75 -2.45
N GLY A 120 -5.29 -6.40 -1.77
CA GLY A 120 -6.06 -5.77 -0.69
C GLY A 120 -5.17 -5.27 0.44
N TYR A 121 -4.16 -6.05 0.84
CA TYR A 121 -3.14 -5.63 1.81
C TYR A 121 -2.28 -4.47 1.30
N TYR A 122 -1.94 -4.46 0.01
CA TYR A 122 -1.27 -3.31 -0.61
C TYR A 122 -2.13 -2.03 -0.51
N LEU A 123 -3.45 -2.14 -0.70
CA LEU A 123 -4.36 -1.00 -0.53
C LEU A 123 -4.42 -0.51 0.92
N THR A 124 -4.37 -1.40 1.93
CA THR A 124 -4.38 -0.97 3.34
C THR A 124 -3.15 -0.15 3.70
N LYS A 125 -2.01 -0.32 3.01
CA LYS A 125 -0.82 0.53 3.23
C LYS A 125 -1.05 2.00 2.91
N TYR A 126 -1.94 2.32 1.97
CA TYR A 126 -2.34 3.70 1.73
C TYR A 126 -3.25 4.23 2.83
N LEU A 127 -4.07 3.37 3.43
CA LEU A 127 -4.88 3.74 4.59
C LEU A 127 -3.98 4.05 5.80
N ASP A 128 -2.95 3.23 6.02
CA ASP A 128 -1.97 3.42 7.10
C ASP A 128 -1.27 4.81 7.04
N LEU A 129 -1.20 5.46 5.87
CA LEU A 129 -0.65 6.82 5.76
C LEU A 129 -1.51 7.85 6.53
N PHE A 130 -2.81 7.62 6.70
CA PHE A 130 -3.69 8.55 7.42
C PHE A 130 -3.43 8.59 8.93
N ASP A 131 -2.81 7.55 9.51
CA ASP A 131 -2.44 7.53 10.94
C ASP A 131 -1.51 8.69 11.30
N THR A 132 -0.53 8.94 10.44
CA THR A 132 0.45 10.00 10.66
C THR A 132 -0.16 11.38 10.43
N VAL A 133 -1.03 11.53 9.44
CA VAL A 133 -1.78 12.78 9.20
C VAL A 133 -2.58 13.17 10.43
N SER A 134 -3.24 12.20 11.07
CA SER A 134 -3.99 12.41 12.29
C SER A 134 -3.08 12.88 13.43
N SER A 135 -1.85 12.37 13.50
CA SER A 135 -0.88 12.69 14.57
C SER A 135 -0.17 14.04 14.39
N THR A 136 0.03 14.50 13.16
CA THR A 136 0.85 15.70 12.82
C THR A 136 0.19 17.03 13.22
N GLY A 137 -1.07 17.02 13.62
CA GLY A 137 -1.79 18.19 14.15
C GLY A 137 -2.42 17.95 15.52
N LEU A 138 -1.90 16.99 16.30
CA LEU A 138 -2.51 16.55 17.56
C LEU A 138 -1.67 16.73 18.84
N TYR A 139 -0.52 17.40 18.75
CA TYR A 139 0.26 17.86 19.89
C TYR A 139 0.54 19.36 19.82
#